data_AF-A0AAN7W873-F1
#
_entry.id   AF-A0AAN7W873-F1
#
_cell.length_a   1.000
_cell.length_b   1.000
_cell.length_c   1.000
_cell.angle_alpha   90.00
_cell.angle_beta   90.00
_cell.angle_gamma   90.00
#
_symmetry.space_group_name_H-M   'P 1'
#
loop_
_entity.id
_entity.type
_entity.pdbx_description
1 polymer ?
#
loop_
_entity_poly.entity_id
_entity_poly.type
_entity_poly.pdbx_seq_one_letter_code
_entity_poly.pdbx_strand_id
1 'polypeptide(L)'
;MCITYLFFYRAVKAQGIDRKSFPYVGWFQPYSAWIGLTWMFVVVCVFGYSSYIPWSVSNFFINYTMLIVAPILYIGWKLIHKTKLVGPLEADLVWERPTIDAYEQTFIDPPTGFWSDMLDLVTFGMLHKGKKEDRRASSVAQM
;
A
#
# COMPACT_ATOMS: atom_id res chain seq x y z
N MET A 1 5.12 2.24 4.97
CA MET A 1 4.52 2.26 3.62
C MET A 1 5.36 3.03 2.61
N CYS A 2 5.65 4.33 2.79
CA CYS A 2 6.46 5.06 1.80
C CYS A 2 7.88 4.49 1.63
N ILE A 3 8.58 4.22 2.74
CA ILE A 3 9.91 3.61 2.73
C ILE A 3 9.89 2.24 2.05
N THR A 4 8.96 1.35 2.46
CA THR A 4 8.85 0.00 1.89
C THR A 4 8.58 0.03 0.39
N TYR A 5 7.73 0.94 -0.08
CA TYR A 5 7.49 1.14 -1.51
C TYR A 5 8.75 1.61 -2.25
N LEU A 6 9.56 2.50 -1.67
CA LEU A 6 10.83 2.92 -2.28
C LEU A 6 11.80 1.76 -2.43
N PHE A 7 11.87 0.83 -1.47
CA PHE A 7 12.66 -0.39 -1.59
C PHE A 7 12.12 -1.31 -2.69
N PHE A 8 10.80 -1.52 -2.74
CA PHE A 8 10.16 -2.29 -3.82
C PHE A 8 10.44 -1.68 -5.20
N TYR A 9 10.26 -0.37 -5.35
CA TYR A 9 10.54 0.35 -6.60
C TYR A 9 12.00 0.18 -7.04
N ARG A 10 12.94 0.24 -6.08
CA ARG A 10 14.36 0.01 -6.34
C ARG A 10 14.63 -1.44 -6.77
N ALA A 11 13.97 -2.43 -6.16
CA ALA A 11 14.10 -3.83 -6.54
C ALA A 11 13.58 -4.10 -7.95
N VAL A 12 12.37 -3.63 -8.28
CA VAL A 12 11.77 -3.73 -9.62
C VAL A 12 12.69 -3.13 -10.68
N LYS A 13 13.22 -1.92 -10.41
CA LYS A 13 14.15 -1.25 -11.34
C LYS A 13 15.47 -2.00 -11.50
N ALA A 14 16.02 -2.56 -10.42
CA ALA A 14 17.27 -3.31 -10.45
C ALA A 14 17.13 -4.65 -11.20
N GLN A 15 15.98 -5.32 -11.08
CA GLN A 15 15.69 -6.60 -11.74
C GLN A 15 15.17 -6.44 -13.18
N GLY A 16 15.01 -5.21 -13.68
CA GLY A 16 14.58 -4.94 -15.06
C GLY A 16 13.12 -5.29 -15.36
N ILE A 17 12.27 -5.44 -14.33
CA ILE A 17 10.85 -5.75 -14.51
C ILE A 17 10.10 -4.51 -15.00
N ASP A 18 9.36 -4.64 -16.10
CA ASP A 18 8.54 -3.54 -16.61
C ASP A 18 7.38 -3.25 -15.63
N ARG A 19 7.30 -2.00 -15.17
CA ARG A 19 6.24 -1.56 -14.26
C ARG A 19 4.86 -1.61 -14.89
N LYS A 20 4.75 -1.50 -16.22
CA LYS A 20 3.46 -1.58 -16.92
C LYS A 20 2.88 -2.99 -16.93
N SER A 21 3.67 -4.01 -16.58
CA SER A 21 3.20 -5.38 -16.41
C SER A 21 2.36 -5.61 -15.15
N PHE A 22 2.34 -4.64 -14.22
CA PHE A 22 1.54 -4.76 -13.00
C PHE A 22 0.08 -4.36 -13.27
N PRO A 23 -0.90 -5.08 -12.67
CA PRO A 23 -2.32 -4.77 -12.82
C PRO A 23 -2.68 -3.33 -12.39
N TYR A 24 -1.99 -2.82 -11.36
CA TYR A 24 -2.18 -1.47 -10.84
C TYR A 24 -0.86 -0.70 -10.78
N VAL A 25 -0.86 0.49 -11.37
CA VAL A 25 0.27 1.40 -11.37
C VAL A 25 -0.14 2.79 -10.89
N GLY A 26 0.60 3.32 -9.92
CA GLY A 26 0.42 4.70 -9.48
C GLY A 26 1.01 5.68 -10.50
N TRP A 27 0.24 6.71 -10.87
CA TRP A 27 0.55 7.64 -11.95
C TRP A 27 1.81 8.50 -11.67
N PHE A 28 2.08 8.84 -10.40
CA PHE A 28 3.19 9.72 -10.00
C PHE A 28 4.30 9.00 -9.20
N GLN A 29 4.39 7.68 -9.33
CA GLN A 29 5.38 6.88 -8.62
C GLN A 29 6.76 6.94 -9.32
N PRO A 30 7.88 7.10 -8.58
CA PRO A 30 8.01 7.01 -7.12
C PRO A 30 7.94 8.35 -6.37
N TYR A 31 7.74 9.47 -7.05
CA TYR A 31 7.79 10.81 -6.44
C TYR A 31 6.70 11.00 -5.37
N SER A 32 5.51 10.44 -5.59
CA SER A 32 4.44 10.45 -4.57
C SER A 32 4.87 9.79 -3.26
N ALA A 33 5.69 8.72 -3.31
CA ALA A 33 6.20 8.08 -2.11
C ALA A 33 7.23 8.96 -1.37
N TRP A 34 8.08 9.71 -2.09
CA TRP A 34 9.00 10.67 -1.48
C TRP A 34 8.29 11.85 -0.83
N ILE A 35 7.27 12.40 -1.50
CA ILE A 35 6.45 13.48 -0.96
C ILE A 35 5.72 13.00 0.29
N GLY A 36 5.07 11.83 0.24
CA GLY A 36 4.38 11.26 1.39
C GLY A 36 5.31 10.97 2.57
N LEU A 37 6.53 10.48 2.30
CA LEU A 37 7.54 10.25 3.33
C LEU A 37 7.94 11.57 4.02
N THR A 38 8.25 12.60 3.22
CA THR A 38 8.68 13.90 3.72
C THR A 38 7.56 14.57 4.51
N TRP A 39 6.33 14.53 4.00
CA TRP A 39 5.16 15.10 4.66
C TRP A 39 4.89 14.45 6.02
N MET A 40 4.86 13.12 6.07
CA MET A 40 4.64 12.39 7.33
C MET A 40 5.75 12.66 8.34
N PHE A 41 7.00 12.76 7.89
CA PHE A 41 8.12 13.12 8.77
C PHE A 41 7.93 14.51 9.39
N VAL A 42 7.58 15.52 8.58
CA VAL A 42 7.31 16.88 9.07
C VAL A 42 6.14 16.92 10.05
N VAL A 43 5.02 16.25 9.72
CA VAL A 43 3.85 16.20 10.60
C VAL A 43 4.21 15.62 11.97
N VAL A 44 4.95 14.52 12.00
CA VAL A 44 5.36 13.89 13.26
C VAL A 44 6.28 14.80 14.08
N CYS A 45 7.19 15.55 13.44
CA CYS A 45 8.04 16.50 14.14
C CYS A 45 7.24 17.65 14.77
N VAL A 46 6.28 18.20 14.02
CA VAL A 46 5.48 19.37 14.44
C VAL A 46 4.31 19.01 15.36
N PHE A 47 3.85 17.75 15.36
CA PHE A 47 2.67 17.29 16.10
C PHE A 47 2.70 17.66 17.60
N GLY A 48 3.83 17.48 18.28
CA GLY A 48 3.99 17.79 19.70
C GLY A 48 4.47 19.22 19.98
N TYR A 49 4.16 20.21 19.13
CA TYR A 49 4.67 21.58 19.30
C TYR A 49 4.35 22.19 20.68
N SER A 50 3.23 21.78 21.29
CA SER A 50 2.79 22.23 22.62
C SER A 50 3.76 21.84 23.75
N SER A 51 4.62 20.85 23.53
CA SER A 51 5.68 20.47 24.48
C SER A 51 6.80 21.51 24.56
N TYR A 52 6.95 22.37 23.54
CA TYR A 52 8.02 23.37 23.47
C TYR A 52 7.60 24.75 23.98
N ILE A 53 6.29 25.05 24.07
CA ILE A 53 5.79 26.39 24.43
C ILE A 53 4.64 26.30 25.45
N PRO A 54 4.88 26.54 26.75
CA PRO A 54 6.19 26.57 27.44
C PRO A 54 6.81 25.17 27.51
N TRP A 55 8.14 25.09 27.65
CA TRP A 55 8.85 23.81 27.71
C TRP A 55 8.32 22.93 28.86
N SER A 56 7.79 21.77 28.53
CA SER A 56 7.26 20.80 29.48
C SER A 56 7.79 19.41 29.17
N VAL A 57 8.66 18.91 30.07
CA VAL A 57 9.22 17.56 29.98
C VAL A 57 8.12 16.51 30.02
N SER A 58 7.07 16.73 30.82
CA SER A 58 5.92 15.82 30.90
C SER A 58 5.20 15.71 29.55
N ASN A 59 4.85 16.84 28.92
CA ASN A 59 4.21 16.84 27.60
C ASN A 59 5.12 16.29 26.51
N PHE A 60 6.43 16.53 26.60
CA PHE A 60 7.39 15.95 25.65
C PHE A 60 7.33 14.42 25.65
N PHE A 61 7.45 13.80 26.82
CA PHE A 61 7.39 12.34 26.91
C PHE A 61 5.99 11.81 26.55
N ILE A 62 4.90 12.46 26.96
CA ILE A 62 3.55 12.04 26.55
C ILE A 62 3.39 12.01 25.03
N ASN A 63 3.88 13.05 24.33
CA ASN A 63 3.71 13.18 22.88
C ASN A 63 4.72 12.36 22.06
N TYR A 64 5.94 12.16 22.57
CA TYR A 64 7.05 11.60 21.77
C TYR A 64 7.59 10.24 22.25
N THR A 65 7.10 9.68 23.36
CA THR A 65 7.62 8.38 23.87
C THR A 65 7.55 7.29 22.82
N MET A 66 6.40 7.10 22.15
CA MET A 66 6.25 6.05 21.14
C MET A 66 7.14 6.29 19.91
N LEU A 67 7.37 7.56 19.56
CA LEU A 67 8.27 7.92 18.47
C LEU A 67 9.73 7.59 18.78
N ILE A 68 10.14 7.68 20.04
CA ILE A 68 11.50 7.33 20.51
C ILE A 68 11.65 5.82 20.69
N VAL A 69 10.63 5.15 21.25
CA VAL A 69 10.65 3.70 21.49
C VAL A 69 10.73 2.91 20.19
N ALA A 70 10.01 3.33 19.14
CA ALA A 70 10.01 2.64 17.85
C ALA A 70 11.42 2.44 17.22
N PRO A 71 12.25 3.48 17.02
CA PRO A 71 13.60 3.32 16.49
C PRO A 71 14.53 2.57 17.46
N ILE A 72 14.36 2.72 18.78
CA ILE A 72 15.14 1.96 19.77
C ILE A 72 14.87 0.46 19.62
N LEU A 73 13.59 0.06 19.55
CA LEU A 73 13.22 -1.33 19.35
C LEU A 73 13.68 -1.86 17.99
N TYR A 74 13.53 -1.07 16.93
CA TYR A 74 13.97 -1.45 15.59
C TYR A 74 15.49 -1.65 15.51
N ILE A 75 16.27 -0.68 16.00
CA ILE A 75 17.74 -0.76 16.02
C ILE A 75 18.18 -1.86 16.98
N GLY A 76 17.57 -1.96 18.16
CA GLY A 76 17.84 -3.02 19.14
C GLY A 76 17.66 -4.41 18.55
N TRP A 77 16.52 -4.67 17.91
CA TRP A 77 16.26 -5.93 17.20
C TRP A 77 17.32 -6.21 16.13
N LYS A 78 17.66 -5.20 15.33
CA LYS A 78 18.63 -5.31 14.25
C LYS A 78 20.06 -5.57 14.74
N LEU A 79 20.44 -5.01 15.88
CA LEU A 79 21.74 -5.24 16.51
C LEU A 79 21.83 -6.63 17.15
N ILE A 80 20.76 -7.08 17.83
CA ILE A 80 20.70 -8.40 18.49
C ILE A 80 20.70 -9.53 17.45
N HIS A 81 19.81 -9.44 16.46
CA HIS A 81 19.63 -10.48 15.44
C HIS A 81 20.54 -10.30 14.22
N LYS A 82 21.32 -9.20 14.15
CA LYS A 82 22.23 -8.87 13.05
C LYS A 82 21.58 -9.01 11.67
N THR A 83 20.31 -8.60 11.57
CA THR A 83 19.55 -8.75 10.33
C THR A 83 20.06 -7.80 9.25
N LYS A 84 20.23 -8.33 8.04
CA LYS A 84 20.69 -7.57 6.88
C LYS A 84 19.50 -6.90 6.18
N LEU A 85 19.73 -5.74 5.60
CA LEU A 85 18.77 -5.18 4.65
C LEU A 85 18.88 -5.96 3.35
N VAL A 86 17.75 -6.43 2.84
CA VAL A 86 17.68 -7.19 1.59
C VAL A 86 18.11 -6.28 0.44
N GLY A 87 19.06 -6.75 -0.37
CA GLY A 87 19.52 -6.04 -1.54
C GLY A 87 18.42 -5.94 -2.62
N PRO A 88 18.44 -4.92 -3.50
CA PRO A 88 17.44 -4.79 -4.57
C PRO A 88 17.39 -6.00 -5.52
N LEU A 89 18.52 -6.67 -5.74
CA LEU A 89 18.61 -7.87 -6.59
C LEU A 89 18.24 -9.17 -5.85
N GLU A 90 18.34 -9.18 -4.53
CA GLU A 90 18.02 -10.34 -3.69
C GLU A 90 16.55 -10.37 -3.25
N ALA A 91 15.83 -9.25 -3.45
CA ALA A 91 14.43 -9.14 -3.08
C ALA A 91 13.57 -10.04 -3.98
N ASP A 92 12.79 -10.93 -3.37
CA ASP A 92 11.85 -11.77 -4.10
C ASP A 92 10.61 -10.96 -4.52
N LEU A 93 10.36 -10.89 -5.83
CA LEU A 93 9.22 -10.19 -6.42
C LEU A 93 8.21 -11.15 -7.08
N VAL A 94 8.47 -12.46 -7.07
CA VAL A 94 7.68 -13.45 -7.82
C VAL A 94 6.96 -14.42 -6.90
N TRP A 95 7.62 -14.92 -5.84
CA TRP A 95 7.10 -15.88 -4.86
C TRP A 95 5.74 -16.56 -5.19
N GLU A 96 4.64 -16.06 -4.65
CA GLU A 96 3.28 -16.63 -4.78
C GLU A 96 2.45 -16.00 -5.91
N ARG A 97 2.99 -15.01 -6.61
CA ARG A 97 2.26 -14.27 -7.64
C ARG A 97 1.67 -15.19 -8.72
N PRO A 98 2.39 -16.17 -9.30
CA PRO A 98 1.82 -17.02 -10.36
C PRO A 98 0.62 -17.85 -9.88
N THR A 99 0.65 -18.32 -8.64
CA THR A 99 -0.44 -19.10 -8.04
C THR A 99 -1.68 -18.24 -7.81
N ILE A 100 -1.48 -17.02 -7.32
CA ILE A 100 -2.56 -16.05 -7.11
C ILE A 100 -3.14 -15.60 -8.45
N ASP A 101 -2.30 -15.25 -9.43
CA ASP A 101 -2.72 -14.84 -10.78
C ASP A 101 -3.56 -15.96 -11.44
N ALA A 102 -3.15 -17.23 -11.30
CA ALA A 102 -3.90 -18.38 -11.82
C ALA A 102 -5.25 -18.58 -11.11
N TYR A 103 -5.30 -18.37 -9.79
CA TYR A 103 -6.55 -18.41 -9.03
C TYR A 103 -7.48 -17.25 -9.42
N GLU A 104 -6.94 -16.04 -9.58
CA GLU A 104 -7.71 -14.84 -9.96
C GLU A 104 -8.33 -14.99 -11.36
N GLN A 105 -7.64 -15.68 -12.29
CA GLN A 105 -8.16 -16.01 -13.62
C GLN A 105 -9.35 -16.98 -13.60
N THR A 106 -9.60 -17.68 -12.49
CA THR A 106 -10.79 -18.54 -12.35
C THR A 106 -12.07 -17.74 -12.06
N PHE A 107 -11.95 -16.48 -11.62
CA PHE A 107 -13.11 -15.62 -11.40
C PHE A 107 -13.68 -15.11 -12.73
N ILE A 108 -14.97 -15.37 -12.96
CA ILE A 108 -15.70 -15.06 -14.20
C ILE A 108 -16.32 -13.65 -14.17
N ASP A 109 -16.29 -13.00 -13.01
CA ASP A 109 -16.87 -11.68 -12.83
C ASP A 109 -15.98 -10.62 -13.52
N PRO A 110 -16.51 -9.85 -14.48
CA PRO A 110 -15.71 -8.82 -15.13
C PRO A 110 -15.37 -7.71 -14.11
N PRO A 111 -14.16 -7.15 -14.19
CA PRO A 111 -13.74 -6.10 -13.27
C PRO A 111 -14.69 -4.90 -13.39
N THR A 112 -15.25 -4.47 -12.27
CA THR A 112 -16.02 -3.23 -12.23
C THR A 112 -15.07 -2.03 -12.26
N GLY A 113 -15.45 -1.00 -13.01
CA GLY A 113 -14.67 0.23 -13.07
C GLY A 113 -14.95 1.13 -11.87
N PHE A 114 -13.99 1.98 -11.50
CA PHE A 114 -14.17 2.94 -10.41
C PHE A 114 -15.46 3.76 -10.54
N TRP A 115 -15.78 4.24 -11.75
CA TRP A 115 -16.98 5.04 -12.00
C TRP A 115 -18.28 4.24 -11.96
N SER A 116 -18.27 2.96 -12.36
CA SER A 116 -19.46 2.14 -12.23
C SER A 116 -19.79 1.90 -10.76
N ASP A 117 -18.77 1.71 -9.92
CA ASP A 117 -18.96 1.47 -8.49
C ASP A 117 -19.37 2.75 -7.76
N MET A 118 -18.80 3.90 -8.14
CA MET A 118 -19.22 5.20 -7.60
C MET A 118 -20.68 5.53 -7.95
N LEU A 119 -21.10 5.26 -9.18
CA LEU A 119 -22.49 5.49 -9.60
C LEU A 119 -23.45 4.52 -8.91
N ASP A 120 -23.05 3.26 -8.73
CA ASP A 120 -23.87 2.26 -8.03
C ASP A 120 -24.03 2.58 -6.54
N LEU A 121 -22.95 3.08 -5.90
CA LEU A 121 -23.00 3.54 -4.52
C LEU A 121 -23.98 4.71 -4.33
N VAL A 122 -23.99 5.66 -5.26
CA VAL A 122 -24.91 6.83 -5.23
C VAL A 122 -26.35 6.43 -5.59
N THR A 123 -26.53 5.40 -6.41
CA THR A 123 -27.85 4.91 -6.85
C THR A 123 -28.35 3.70 -6.04
N PHE A 124 -27.76 3.42 -4.88
CA PHE A 124 -28.12 2.31 -3.98
C PHE A 124 -28.22 0.94 -4.68
N GLY A 125 -27.29 0.62 -5.59
CA GLY A 125 -27.27 -0.69 -6.24
C GLY A 125 -28.30 -0.88 -7.36
N MET A 126 -29.09 0.15 -7.69
CA MET A 126 -30.18 0.01 -8.67
C MET A 126 -29.65 -0.23 -10.10
N LEU A 127 -28.45 0.25 -10.42
CA LEU A 127 -27.83 0.07 -11.75
C LEU A 127 -27.23 -1.32 -11.92
N HIS A 128 -26.59 -1.88 -10.90
CA HIS A 128 -25.97 -3.21 -11.00
C HIS A 128 -26.98 -4.36 -10.86
N LYS A 129 -28.12 -4.16 -10.19
CA LYS A 129 -29.12 -5.21 -9.95
C LYS A 129 -29.67 -5.80 -11.26
N GLY A 130 -30.07 -4.95 -12.22
CA GLY A 130 -30.57 -5.42 -13.53
C GLY A 130 -29.49 -6.10 -14.38
N LYS A 131 -28.25 -5.57 -14.37
CA LYS A 131 -27.14 -6.10 -15.17
C LYS A 131 -26.59 -7.45 -14.68
N LYS A 132 -26.90 -7.84 -13.43
CA LYS A 132 -26.49 -9.11 -12.80
C LYS A 132 -27.51 -10.23 -13.05
N GLU A 133 -28.80 -9.90 -13.13
CA GLU A 133 -29.88 -10.81 -13.54
C GLU A 133 -29.72 -11.27 -15.00
N ASP A 134 -29.50 -10.34 -15.94
CA ASP A 134 -29.34 -10.65 -17.37
C ASP A 134 -28.13 -11.55 -17.67
N ARG A 135 -27.04 -11.36 -16.92
CA ARG A 135 -25.80 -12.15 -17.09
C ARG A 135 -25.94 -13.57 -16.57
N ARG A 136 -26.57 -13.76 -15.40
CA ARG A 136 -26.87 -15.10 -14.87
C ARG A 136 -27.76 -15.88 -15.83
N ALA A 137 -28.77 -15.23 -16.40
CA ALA A 137 -29.64 -15.86 -17.41
C ALA A 137 -28.86 -16.30 -18.66
N SER A 138 -27.92 -15.47 -19.14
CA SER A 138 -27.10 -15.76 -20.32
C SER A 138 -26.10 -16.90 -20.09
N SER A 139 -25.44 -16.96 -18.92
CA SER A 139 -24.49 -18.02 -18.57
C SER A 139 -25.15 -19.39 -18.34
N VAL A 140 -26.41 -19.41 -17.87
CA VAL A 140 -27.18 -20.65 -17.69
C VAL A 140 -27.70 -21.18 -19.03
N ALA A 141 -27.94 -20.32 -20.01
CA ALA A 141 -28.36 -20.71 -21.36
C ALA A 141 -27.22 -21.26 -22.24
N GLN A 142 -25.95 -21.12 -21.81
CA GLN A 142 -24.76 -21.58 -22.52
C GLN A 142 -24.16 -22.87 -21.96
N MET A 143 -24.77 -23.43 -20.90
CA MET A 143 -24.49 -24.77 -20.34
C MET A 143 -25.48 -25.79 -20.88
#